data_AF-A0A7Y2Q6Z5-F1
#
_entry.id   AF-A0A7Y2Q6Z5-F1
#
_cell.length_a   1.000
_cell.length_b   1.000
_cell.length_c   1.000
_cell.angle_alpha   90.00
_cell.angle_beta   90.00
_cell.angle_gamma   90.00
#
_symmetry.space_group_name_H-M   'P 1'
#
loop_
_entity.id
_entity.type
_entity.pdbx_description
1 polymer ?
#
loop_
_entity_poly.entity_id
_entity_poly.type
_entity_poly.pdbx_seq_one_letter_code
_entity_poly.pdbx_strand_id
1 'polypeptide(L)'
;MKKKAEWPRKLRSQEWYGGTSRDVIYHRGWLKNQGYPHDLFDGRPVIGILNTWSDLTPCNGHLRELAEKVKAGVWEAGGFPVEVPVFSASENTFRPTAMMYRNLAALAVEEAIRGQPIDGCVLMVGCDKTTPSLLMGAASCDLPSIVVTGGPMLNGYFRGERVGSGTHLWKFSEMVKAGEMTQAEFLEAEASMSRSSGTCNTMGTASTMASMAEALGMALSG
;
A
#
# COMPACT_ATOMS: atom_id res chain seq x y z
N MET A 1 -23.48 21.12 3.33
CA MET A 1 -22.77 20.06 4.09
C MET A 1 -23.55 18.76 3.94
N LYS A 2 -22.94 17.69 3.40
CA LYS A 2 -23.61 16.37 3.40
C LYS A 2 -23.81 15.92 4.85
N LYS A 3 -25.03 15.49 5.19
CA LYS A 3 -25.37 14.97 6.52
C LYS A 3 -24.53 13.70 6.76
N LYS A 4 -23.82 13.61 7.90
CA LYS A 4 -23.08 12.39 8.26
C LYS A 4 -24.07 11.23 8.48
N ALA A 5 -23.63 10.00 8.24
CA ALA A 5 -24.42 8.81 8.54
C ALA A 5 -24.61 8.65 10.05
N GLU A 6 -25.68 7.94 10.44
CA GLU A 6 -25.99 7.61 11.83
C GLU A 6 -24.98 6.59 12.40
N TRP A 7 -24.73 6.70 13.71
CA TRP A 7 -23.92 5.77 14.49
C TRP A 7 -24.51 5.63 15.90
N PRO A 8 -24.78 4.40 16.40
CA PRO A 8 -24.48 3.10 15.79
C PRO A 8 -25.43 2.74 14.63
N ARG A 9 -24.97 1.89 13.70
CA ARG A 9 -25.81 1.29 12.64
C ARG A 9 -25.26 -0.08 12.25
N LYS A 10 -26.06 -0.90 11.58
CA LYS A 10 -25.58 -2.16 10.99
C LYS A 10 -24.59 -1.86 9.85
N LEU A 11 -23.33 -2.29 10.01
CA LEU A 11 -22.30 -2.24 8.97
C LEU A 11 -22.38 -3.48 8.06
N ARG A 12 -21.68 -3.47 6.91
CA ARG A 12 -21.76 -4.58 5.94
C ARG A 12 -21.10 -5.86 6.46
N SER A 13 -20.07 -5.76 7.31
CA SER A 13 -19.45 -6.91 7.98
C SER A 13 -20.44 -7.72 8.83
N GLN A 14 -21.54 -7.11 9.29
CA GLN A 14 -22.58 -7.81 10.04
C GLN A 14 -23.37 -8.81 9.20
N GLU A 15 -23.33 -8.75 7.86
CA GLU A 15 -23.90 -9.81 7.02
C GLU A 15 -23.11 -11.13 7.14
N TRP A 16 -21.83 -11.08 7.54
CA TRP A 16 -21.02 -12.26 7.83
C TRP A 16 -20.99 -12.59 9.32
N TYR A 17 -20.91 -11.58 10.18
CA TYR A 17 -20.54 -11.78 11.58
C TYR A 17 -21.67 -11.52 12.58
N GLY A 18 -22.77 -10.88 12.20
CA GLY A 18 -23.88 -10.52 13.08
C GLY A 18 -24.99 -11.57 13.11
N GLY A 19 -25.47 -11.93 14.31
CA GLY A 19 -26.59 -12.87 14.49
C GLY A 19 -26.18 -14.29 14.90
N THR A 20 -27.06 -15.27 14.72
CA THR A 20 -26.88 -16.65 15.23
C THR A 20 -27.24 -17.73 14.20
N SER A 21 -27.41 -17.36 12.93
CA SER A 21 -27.64 -18.33 11.87
C SER A 21 -26.42 -19.25 11.70
N ARG A 22 -26.63 -20.42 11.08
CA ARG A 22 -25.56 -21.35 10.72
C ARG A 22 -24.43 -20.65 9.96
N ASP A 23 -24.77 -19.81 8.98
CA ASP A 23 -23.80 -19.14 8.11
C ASP A 23 -22.93 -18.16 8.90
N VAL A 24 -23.53 -17.42 9.84
CA VAL A 24 -22.80 -16.50 10.71
C VAL A 24 -21.89 -17.24 11.69
N ILE A 25 -22.36 -18.36 12.27
CA ILE A 25 -21.52 -19.19 13.14
C ILE A 25 -20.33 -19.76 12.37
N TYR A 26 -20.53 -20.16 11.11
CA TYR A 26 -19.45 -20.60 10.22
C TYR A 26 -18.42 -19.49 9.99
N HIS A 27 -18.84 -18.32 9.51
CA HIS A 27 -17.93 -17.21 9.19
C HIS A 27 -17.20 -16.69 10.43
N ARG A 28 -17.94 -16.41 11.52
CA ARG A 28 -17.37 -15.90 12.77
C ARG A 28 -16.51 -16.94 13.47
N GLY A 29 -16.99 -18.18 13.54
CA GLY A 29 -16.30 -19.28 14.20
C GLY A 29 -14.97 -19.59 13.54
N TRP A 30 -14.88 -19.53 12.21
CA TRP A 30 -13.63 -19.79 11.51
C TRP A 30 -12.60 -18.69 11.75
N LEU A 31 -12.99 -17.42 11.71
CA LEU A 31 -12.02 -16.35 11.98
C LEU A 31 -11.53 -16.37 13.44
N LYS A 32 -12.36 -16.84 14.39
CA LYS A 32 -11.95 -17.05 15.79
C LYS A 32 -10.82 -18.07 15.98
N ASN A 33 -10.50 -18.90 14.99
CA ASN A 33 -9.36 -19.83 15.10
C ASN A 33 -8.01 -19.11 15.30
N GLN A 34 -7.92 -17.82 14.97
CA GLN A 34 -6.77 -16.96 15.23
C GLN A 34 -6.73 -16.38 16.66
N GLY A 35 -7.68 -16.74 17.53
CA GLY A 35 -7.72 -16.27 18.92
C GLY A 35 -8.42 -14.93 19.13
N TYR A 36 -9.30 -14.52 18.21
CA TYR A 36 -10.04 -13.26 18.34
C TYR A 36 -11.16 -13.34 19.40
N PRO A 37 -11.22 -12.39 20.35
CA PRO A 37 -12.33 -12.24 21.28
C PRO A 37 -13.70 -12.13 20.58
N HIS A 38 -14.77 -12.56 21.26
CA HIS A 38 -16.10 -12.58 20.64
C HIS A 38 -16.67 -11.19 20.35
N ASP A 39 -16.38 -10.22 21.22
CA ASP A 39 -16.86 -8.86 21.11
C ASP A 39 -16.31 -8.11 19.88
N LEU A 40 -15.20 -8.56 19.27
CA LEU A 40 -14.73 -8.00 18.01
C LEU A 40 -15.73 -8.13 16.84
N PHE A 41 -16.74 -8.97 16.99
CA PHE A 41 -17.77 -9.25 15.99
C PHE A 41 -19.12 -8.59 16.30
N ASP A 42 -19.16 -7.67 17.27
CA ASP A 42 -20.36 -7.00 17.79
C ASP A 42 -20.99 -5.94 16.86
N GLY A 43 -20.30 -5.59 15.76
CA GLY A 43 -20.73 -4.56 14.82
C GLY A 43 -19.81 -3.34 14.75
N ARG A 44 -18.71 -3.31 15.53
CA ARG A 44 -17.62 -2.35 15.31
C ARG A 44 -17.03 -2.47 13.90
N PRO A 45 -16.42 -1.40 13.36
CA PRO A 45 -15.87 -1.41 12.00
C PRO A 45 -14.75 -2.45 11.82
N VAL A 46 -14.88 -3.32 10.82
CA VAL A 46 -13.80 -4.20 10.36
C VAL A 46 -12.97 -3.46 9.31
N ILE A 47 -11.70 -3.21 9.59
CA ILE A 47 -10.82 -2.40 8.74
C ILE A 47 -9.86 -3.31 7.98
N GLY A 48 -10.00 -3.32 6.65
CA GLY A 48 -9.10 -4.02 5.75
C GLY A 48 -7.84 -3.20 5.48
N ILE A 49 -6.68 -3.66 5.95
CA ILE A 49 -5.38 -3.04 5.69
C ILE A 49 -4.81 -3.70 4.44
N LEU A 50 -5.01 -3.07 3.28
CA LEU A 50 -4.62 -3.60 1.98
C LEU A 50 -3.13 -3.37 1.77
N ASN A 51 -2.34 -4.43 1.93
CA ASN A 51 -0.89 -4.35 1.97
C ASN A 51 -0.25 -4.72 0.63
N THR A 52 0.51 -3.79 0.04
CA THR A 52 1.31 -4.01 -1.19
C THR A 52 2.77 -4.35 -0.88
N TRP A 53 3.07 -4.79 0.34
CA TRP A 53 4.36 -5.36 0.69
C TRP A 53 4.63 -6.66 -0.12
N SER A 54 5.86 -6.81 -0.57
CA SER A 54 6.41 -8.06 -1.12
C SER A 54 7.93 -7.97 -1.12
N ASP A 55 8.63 -9.07 -0.89
CA ASP A 55 10.09 -9.13 -1.10
C ASP A 55 10.48 -8.79 -2.56
N LEU A 56 9.58 -8.99 -3.53
CA LEU A 56 9.77 -8.62 -4.94
C LEU A 56 9.32 -7.18 -5.27
N THR A 57 8.88 -6.42 -4.26
CA THR A 57 8.59 -4.97 -4.37
C THR A 57 9.43 -4.22 -3.34
N PRO A 58 10.75 -4.05 -3.56
CA PRO A 58 11.66 -3.52 -2.55
C PRO A 58 11.33 -2.08 -2.12
N CYS A 59 10.69 -1.29 -3.01
CA CYS A 59 10.19 0.04 -2.67
C CYS A 59 9.19 0.04 -1.51
N ASN A 60 8.51 -1.10 -1.32
CA ASN A 60 7.50 -1.33 -0.32
C ASN A 60 7.99 -2.25 0.81
N GLY A 61 9.30 -2.49 0.93
CA GLY A 61 9.85 -3.51 1.83
C GLY A 61 9.51 -3.34 3.32
N HIS A 62 9.29 -2.10 3.76
CA HIS A 62 8.97 -1.74 5.15
C HIS A 62 7.45 -1.66 5.43
N LEU A 63 6.58 -1.95 4.46
CA LEU A 63 5.13 -1.80 4.64
C LEU A 63 4.52 -2.77 5.66
N ARG A 64 5.17 -3.92 5.97
CA ARG A 64 4.74 -4.79 7.08
C ARG A 64 4.83 -4.07 8.42
N GLU A 65 5.90 -3.33 8.66
CA GLU A 65 6.09 -2.58 9.91
C GLU A 65 5.06 -1.46 10.02
N LEU A 66 4.78 -0.76 8.91
CA LEU A 66 3.72 0.24 8.86
C LEU A 66 2.33 -0.36 9.07
N ALA A 67 2.06 -1.56 8.54
CA ALA A 67 0.79 -2.25 8.75
C ALA A 67 0.54 -2.53 10.24
N GLU A 68 1.58 -2.92 11.00
CA GLU A 68 1.46 -3.08 12.46
C GLU A 68 1.15 -1.76 13.18
N LYS A 69 1.72 -0.63 12.72
CA LYS A 69 1.36 0.71 13.24
C LYS A 69 -0.08 1.07 12.93
N VAL A 70 -0.57 0.75 11.74
CA VAL A 70 -1.98 0.95 11.37
C VAL A 70 -2.89 0.07 12.23
N LYS A 71 -2.55 -1.21 12.43
CA LYS A 71 -3.31 -2.13 13.31
C LYS A 71 -3.45 -1.55 14.72
N ALA A 72 -2.36 -1.04 15.29
CA ALA A 72 -2.38 -0.40 16.61
C ALA A 72 -3.39 0.76 16.66
N GLY A 73 -3.37 1.67 15.68
CA GLY A 73 -4.32 2.78 15.62
C GLY A 73 -5.78 2.33 15.46
N VAL A 74 -6.04 1.27 14.70
CA VAL A 74 -7.39 0.70 14.59
C VAL A 74 -7.85 0.10 15.92
N TRP A 75 -6.98 -0.61 16.64
CA TRP A 75 -7.30 -1.13 17.97
C TRP A 75 -7.58 -0.02 18.97
N GLU A 76 -6.75 1.04 19.00
CA GLU A 76 -6.94 2.20 19.85
C GLU A 76 -8.28 2.91 19.60
N ALA A 77 -8.71 2.95 18.33
CA ALA A 77 -10.01 3.50 17.94
C ALA A 77 -11.20 2.53 18.17
N GLY A 78 -10.96 1.32 18.68
CA GLY A 78 -11.99 0.31 18.94
C GLY A 78 -12.52 -0.39 17.69
N GLY A 79 -11.79 -0.36 16.57
CA GLY A 79 -12.09 -1.14 15.38
C GLY A 79 -11.51 -2.56 15.43
N PHE A 80 -11.75 -3.34 14.38
CA PHE A 80 -11.13 -4.67 14.20
C PHE A 80 -10.25 -4.67 12.93
N PRO A 81 -8.92 -4.55 13.05
CA PRO A 81 -8.03 -4.56 11.90
C PRO A 81 -7.77 -5.98 11.38
N VAL A 82 -7.82 -6.14 10.07
CA VAL A 82 -7.41 -7.35 9.36
C VAL A 82 -6.51 -6.97 8.19
N GLU A 83 -5.32 -7.58 8.12
CA GLU A 83 -4.39 -7.33 7.03
C GLU A 83 -4.69 -8.23 5.83
N VAL A 84 -4.73 -7.64 4.65
CA VAL A 84 -5.07 -8.32 3.40
C VAL A 84 -4.00 -8.00 2.37
N PRO A 85 -3.08 -8.95 2.07
CA PRO A 85 -2.14 -8.78 0.97
C PRO A 85 -2.89 -8.63 -0.36
N VAL A 86 -2.45 -7.68 -1.19
CA VAL A 86 -3.01 -7.45 -2.52
C VAL A 86 -1.92 -7.44 -3.58
N PHE A 87 -2.31 -7.54 -4.86
CA PHE A 87 -1.37 -7.59 -5.97
C PHE A 87 -0.47 -6.35 -5.99
N SER A 88 0.85 -6.55 -5.94
CA SER A 88 1.84 -5.48 -5.92
C SER A 88 2.60 -5.38 -7.25
N ALA A 89 2.17 -4.49 -8.13
CA ALA A 89 2.80 -4.27 -9.44
C ALA A 89 4.04 -3.35 -9.33
N SER A 90 5.19 -3.93 -8.94
CA SER A 90 6.46 -3.19 -8.82
C SER A 90 7.08 -2.87 -10.18
N GLU A 91 7.48 -1.59 -10.39
CA GLU A 91 8.10 -1.14 -11.64
C GLU A 91 9.47 -1.78 -11.90
N ASN A 92 10.22 -2.10 -10.85
CA ASN A 92 11.58 -2.62 -10.96
C ASN A 92 11.67 -4.14 -11.24
N THR A 93 10.57 -4.89 -11.11
CA THR A 93 10.59 -6.36 -11.30
C THR A 93 9.65 -6.86 -12.40
N PHE A 94 8.48 -6.24 -12.60
CA PHE A 94 7.52 -6.72 -13.60
C PHE A 94 7.98 -6.47 -15.03
N ARG A 95 7.95 -7.53 -15.84
CA ARG A 95 8.14 -7.49 -17.30
C ARG A 95 6.84 -7.95 -17.99
N PRO A 96 6.39 -7.33 -19.10
CA PRO A 96 7.11 -6.35 -19.93
C PRO A 96 7.18 -4.92 -19.35
N THR A 97 6.22 -4.53 -18.50
CA THR A 97 6.23 -3.30 -17.69
C THR A 97 5.17 -3.42 -16.60
N ALA A 98 5.38 -2.83 -15.42
CA ALA A 98 4.38 -2.84 -14.35
C ALA A 98 3.07 -2.15 -14.74
N MET A 99 3.10 -1.21 -15.70
CA MET A 99 1.89 -0.55 -16.19
C MET A 99 0.84 -1.53 -16.71
N MET A 100 1.27 -2.61 -17.37
CA MET A 100 0.38 -3.65 -17.88
C MET A 100 -0.46 -4.30 -16.77
N TYR A 101 0.12 -4.39 -15.57
CA TYR A 101 -0.48 -5.08 -14.42
C TYR A 101 -1.20 -4.15 -13.46
N ARG A 102 -1.18 -2.82 -13.68
CA ARG A 102 -1.93 -1.86 -12.86
C ARG A 102 -3.44 -2.17 -12.84
N ASN A 103 -4.01 -2.48 -14.00
CA ASN A 103 -5.44 -2.78 -14.11
C ASN A 103 -5.80 -4.13 -13.48
N LEU A 104 -4.90 -5.11 -13.61
CA LEU A 104 -5.05 -6.40 -12.93
C LEU A 104 -5.05 -6.22 -11.41
N ALA A 105 -4.13 -5.41 -10.89
CA ALA A 105 -4.07 -5.09 -9.47
C ALA A 105 -5.34 -4.37 -9.00
N ALA A 106 -5.85 -3.40 -9.77
CA ALA A 106 -7.09 -2.70 -9.45
C ALA A 106 -8.31 -3.65 -9.38
N LEU A 107 -8.43 -4.56 -10.36
CA LEU A 107 -9.49 -5.58 -10.37
C LEU A 107 -9.40 -6.49 -9.14
N ALA A 108 -8.19 -7.00 -8.84
CA ALA A 108 -7.99 -7.86 -7.68
C ALA A 108 -8.30 -7.15 -6.36
N VAL A 109 -7.92 -5.88 -6.22
CA VAL A 109 -8.25 -5.05 -5.05
C VAL A 109 -9.75 -4.85 -4.91
N GLU A 110 -10.44 -4.52 -6.01
CA GLU A 110 -11.89 -4.32 -6.02
C GLU A 110 -12.64 -5.57 -5.51
N GLU A 111 -12.30 -6.74 -6.03
CA GLU A 111 -12.93 -8.00 -5.61
C GLU A 111 -12.53 -8.41 -4.19
N ALA A 112 -11.28 -8.15 -3.78
CA ALA A 112 -10.84 -8.42 -2.40
C ALA A 112 -11.61 -7.56 -1.38
N ILE A 113 -11.96 -6.32 -1.71
CA ILE A 113 -12.74 -5.44 -0.85
C ILE A 113 -14.20 -5.90 -0.82
N ARG A 114 -14.82 -6.05 -1.99
CA ARG A 114 -16.26 -6.34 -2.10
C ARG A 114 -16.61 -7.75 -1.61
N GLY A 115 -15.76 -8.74 -1.90
CA GLY A 115 -15.99 -10.14 -1.55
C GLY A 115 -15.74 -10.50 -0.08
N GLN A 116 -15.08 -9.64 0.69
CA GLN A 116 -14.73 -9.89 2.09
C GLN A 116 -15.47 -8.94 3.06
N PRO A 117 -15.62 -9.29 4.35
CA PRO A 117 -16.39 -8.51 5.32
C PRO A 117 -15.62 -7.27 5.85
N ILE A 118 -15.25 -6.38 4.94
CA ILE A 118 -14.52 -5.13 5.20
C ILE A 118 -15.49 -3.94 5.20
N ASP A 119 -15.45 -3.09 6.23
CA ASP A 119 -16.29 -1.89 6.32
C ASP A 119 -15.56 -0.59 5.92
N GLY A 120 -14.23 -0.61 5.96
CA GLY A 120 -13.37 0.48 5.50
C GLY A 120 -11.95 -0.02 5.20
N CYS A 121 -11.22 0.73 4.37
CA CYS A 121 -9.94 0.30 3.81
C CYS A 121 -8.80 1.25 4.16
N VAL A 122 -7.64 0.69 4.51
CA VAL A 122 -6.36 1.43 4.51
C VAL A 122 -5.54 0.92 3.34
N LEU A 123 -5.14 1.83 2.45
CA LEU A 123 -4.42 1.53 1.23
C LEU A 123 -2.92 1.75 1.47
N MET A 124 -2.18 0.69 1.76
CA MET A 124 -0.73 0.75 1.98
C MET A 124 -0.02 0.71 0.62
N VAL A 125 0.55 1.85 0.21
CA VAL A 125 1.08 2.05 -1.16
C VAL A 125 2.50 2.61 -1.13
N GLY A 126 3.18 2.56 -2.27
CA GLY A 126 4.50 3.16 -2.44
C GLY A 126 4.95 3.12 -3.90
N CYS A 127 5.42 1.96 -4.36
CA CYS A 127 5.95 1.78 -5.73
C CYS A 127 4.96 2.25 -6.81
N ASP A 128 5.47 2.78 -7.92
CA ASP A 128 4.78 3.54 -8.97
C ASP A 128 3.30 3.21 -9.21
N LYS A 129 2.98 1.94 -9.49
CA LYS A 129 1.62 1.53 -9.90
C LYS A 129 0.71 1.16 -8.73
N THR A 130 1.24 1.01 -7.53
CA THR A 130 0.46 0.59 -6.34
C THR A 130 -0.54 1.67 -5.91
N THR A 131 -0.14 2.93 -5.87
CA THR A 131 -1.03 4.05 -5.53
C THR A 131 -2.25 4.13 -6.45
N PRO A 132 -2.10 4.24 -7.78
CA PRO A 132 -3.27 4.30 -8.65
C PRO A 132 -4.07 2.99 -8.66
N SER A 133 -3.44 1.80 -8.60
CA SER A 133 -4.20 0.54 -8.63
C SER A 133 -5.10 0.37 -7.41
N LEU A 134 -4.60 0.70 -6.21
CA LEU A 134 -5.40 0.58 -4.99
C LEU A 134 -6.50 1.64 -4.91
N LEU A 135 -6.21 2.88 -5.32
CA LEU A 135 -7.21 3.93 -5.41
C LEU A 135 -8.33 3.57 -6.40
N MET A 136 -7.99 3.01 -7.56
CA MET A 136 -8.97 2.56 -8.56
C MET A 136 -9.89 1.47 -7.98
N GLY A 137 -9.30 0.41 -7.40
CA GLY A 137 -10.10 -0.71 -6.86
C GLY A 137 -10.98 -0.29 -5.67
N ALA A 138 -10.46 0.59 -4.80
CA ALA A 138 -11.24 1.15 -3.69
C ALA A 138 -12.36 2.07 -4.18
N ALA A 139 -12.10 2.92 -5.18
CA ALA A 139 -13.11 3.81 -5.75
C ALA A 139 -14.27 3.05 -6.42
N SER A 140 -14.00 1.90 -7.04
CA SER A 140 -15.06 1.03 -7.59
C SER A 140 -15.94 0.38 -6.51
N CYS A 141 -15.51 0.35 -5.25
CA CYS A 141 -16.28 -0.18 -4.12
C CYS A 141 -16.97 0.90 -3.29
N ASP A 142 -16.44 2.13 -3.31
CA ASP A 142 -16.95 3.31 -2.59
C ASP A 142 -17.13 3.09 -1.07
N LEU A 143 -16.26 2.28 -0.46
CA LEU A 143 -16.15 2.18 1.00
C LEU A 143 -15.21 3.27 1.54
N PRO A 144 -15.40 3.73 2.80
CA PRO A 144 -14.47 4.65 3.45
C PRO A 144 -13.03 4.16 3.34
N SER A 145 -12.19 4.90 2.64
CA SER A 145 -10.83 4.47 2.29
C SER A 145 -9.84 5.60 2.54
N ILE A 146 -8.64 5.26 3.01
CA ILE A 146 -7.56 6.22 3.27
C ILE A 146 -6.21 5.65 2.82
N VAL A 147 -5.35 6.49 2.27
CA VAL A 147 -4.01 6.13 1.77
C VAL A 147 -2.95 6.33 2.86
N VAL A 148 -2.03 5.36 2.95
CA VAL A 148 -0.77 5.48 3.66
C VAL A 148 0.37 5.23 2.67
N THR A 149 1.17 6.25 2.41
CA THR A 149 2.35 6.14 1.54
C THR A 149 3.55 5.68 2.35
N GLY A 150 4.33 4.71 1.85
CA GLY A 150 5.55 4.24 2.50
C GLY A 150 6.65 5.30 2.59
N GLY A 151 6.77 6.13 1.55
CA GLY A 151 7.69 7.27 1.51
C GLY A 151 8.95 7.02 0.68
N PRO A 152 9.68 8.09 0.34
CA PRO A 152 10.87 8.01 -0.50
C PRO A 152 12.06 7.42 0.26
N MET A 153 12.98 6.83 -0.50
CA MET A 153 14.33 6.56 0.00
C MET A 153 15.02 7.85 0.43
N LEU A 154 16.02 7.71 1.28
CA LEU A 154 16.93 8.79 1.65
C LEU A 154 17.81 9.19 0.45
N ASN A 155 18.44 10.37 0.52
CA ASN A 155 19.35 10.85 -0.53
C ASN A 155 20.52 9.88 -0.77
N GLY A 156 20.78 9.48 -2.02
CA GLY A 156 22.02 8.75 -2.37
C GLY A 156 23.23 9.68 -2.35
N TYR A 157 24.41 9.14 -2.03
CA TYR A 157 25.67 9.89 -2.07
C TYR A 157 26.79 9.05 -2.67
N PHE A 158 27.36 9.50 -3.78
CA PHE A 158 28.51 8.87 -4.44
C PHE A 158 29.64 9.89 -4.52
N ARG A 159 30.81 9.56 -3.97
CA ARG A 159 32.01 10.43 -3.97
C ARG A 159 31.76 11.86 -3.45
N GLY A 160 30.91 11.98 -2.43
CA GLY A 160 30.55 13.28 -1.84
C GLY A 160 29.49 14.07 -2.61
N GLU A 161 29.01 13.56 -3.75
CA GLU A 161 27.96 14.19 -4.55
C GLU A 161 26.59 13.54 -4.33
N ARG A 162 25.52 14.33 -4.48
CA ARG A 162 24.15 13.85 -4.34
C ARG A 162 23.74 13.04 -5.57
N VAL A 163 23.22 11.83 -5.33
CA VAL A 163 22.73 10.92 -6.37
C VAL A 163 21.24 10.64 -6.17
N GLY A 164 20.47 10.84 -7.24
CA GLY A 164 19.02 10.61 -7.27
C GLY A 164 18.67 9.30 -7.98
N SER A 165 17.78 8.51 -7.37
CA SER A 165 17.28 7.24 -7.92
C SER A 165 16.53 7.49 -9.22
N GLY A 166 16.86 6.71 -10.26
CA GLY A 166 16.35 6.89 -11.62
C GLY A 166 17.17 7.92 -12.41
N THR A 167 17.26 9.17 -11.96
CA THR A 167 17.95 10.24 -12.72
C THR A 167 19.42 9.93 -12.98
N HIS A 168 20.16 9.46 -11.97
CA HIS A 168 21.59 9.21 -12.13
C HIS A 168 21.93 7.87 -12.78
N LEU A 169 20.98 6.91 -12.81
CA LEU A 169 21.15 5.68 -13.61
C LEU A 169 21.35 6.03 -15.08
N TRP A 170 20.49 6.89 -15.65
CA TRP A 170 20.61 7.35 -17.03
C TRP A 170 21.92 8.11 -17.29
N LYS A 171 22.32 8.98 -16.34
CA LYS A 171 23.56 9.75 -16.44
C LYS A 171 24.79 8.82 -16.44
N PHE A 172 24.89 7.94 -15.46
CA PHE A 172 26.03 7.04 -15.33
C PHE A 172 26.10 6.02 -16.45
N SER A 173 24.97 5.51 -16.95
CA SER A 173 24.98 4.63 -18.12
C SER A 173 25.55 5.31 -19.37
N GLU A 174 25.23 6.59 -19.58
CA GLU A 174 25.80 7.35 -20.71
C GLU A 174 27.28 7.71 -20.48
N MET A 175 27.69 8.04 -19.25
CA MET A 175 29.11 8.26 -18.92
C MET A 175 29.96 7.01 -19.16
N VAL A 176 29.45 5.82 -18.83
CA VAL A 176 30.13 4.55 -19.14
C VAL A 176 30.28 4.36 -20.66
N LYS A 177 29.22 4.62 -21.42
CA LYS A 177 29.26 4.54 -22.90
C LYS A 177 30.18 5.58 -23.54
N ALA A 178 30.30 6.76 -22.92
CA ALA A 178 31.19 7.84 -23.35
C ALA A 178 32.66 7.61 -22.93
N GLY A 179 32.94 6.60 -22.08
CA GLY A 179 34.29 6.35 -21.56
C GLY A 179 34.71 7.29 -20.42
N GLU A 180 33.77 8.06 -19.85
CA GLU A 180 33.99 8.98 -18.72
C GLU A 180 33.86 8.31 -17.34
N MET A 181 33.33 7.08 -17.31
CA MET A 181 33.18 6.27 -16.11
C MET A 181 33.49 4.81 -16.44
N THR A 182 34.23 4.12 -15.57
CA THR A 182 34.49 2.68 -15.75
C THR A 182 33.29 1.84 -15.29
N GLN A 183 33.19 0.61 -15.79
CA GLN A 183 32.16 -0.33 -15.36
C GLN A 183 32.24 -0.62 -13.84
N ALA A 184 33.44 -0.64 -13.26
CA ALA A 184 33.63 -0.85 -11.83
C ALA A 184 33.09 0.32 -11.01
N GLU A 185 33.36 1.56 -11.43
CA GLU A 185 32.81 2.75 -10.78
C GLU A 185 31.29 2.83 -10.87
N PHE A 186 30.71 2.33 -11.96
CA PHE A 186 29.26 2.28 -12.11
C PHE A 186 28.62 1.29 -11.11
N LEU A 187 29.25 0.15 -10.86
CA LEU A 187 28.82 -0.81 -9.83
C LEU A 187 28.98 -0.24 -8.41
N GLU A 188 30.03 0.53 -8.14
CA GLU A 188 30.16 1.26 -6.86
C GLU A 188 29.04 2.31 -6.70
N ALA A 189 28.71 3.02 -7.78
CA ALA A 189 27.64 4.01 -7.79
C ALA A 189 26.26 3.38 -7.53
N GLU A 190 26.01 2.16 -8.05
CA GLU A 190 24.78 1.39 -7.82
C GLU A 190 24.50 1.19 -6.32
N ALA A 191 25.50 0.72 -5.57
CA ALA A 191 25.38 0.46 -4.13
C ALA A 191 25.01 1.72 -3.32
N SER A 192 25.43 2.89 -3.80
CA SER A 192 25.17 4.18 -3.15
C SER A 192 23.82 4.83 -3.52
N MET A 193 23.15 4.33 -4.55
CA MET A 193 21.94 4.95 -5.11
C MET A 193 20.66 4.57 -4.37
N SER A 194 20.55 3.31 -3.93
CA SER A 194 19.35 2.76 -3.27
C SER A 194 19.72 2.20 -1.89
N ARG A 195 19.97 3.12 -0.95
CA ARG A 195 20.61 2.82 0.35
C ARG A 195 19.69 2.86 1.58
N SER A 196 18.38 2.84 1.37
CA SER A 196 17.36 2.69 2.43
C SER A 196 16.10 2.06 1.83
N SER A 197 15.18 1.56 2.65
CA SER A 197 13.85 1.19 2.14
C SER A 197 13.07 2.46 1.75
N GLY A 198 12.27 2.37 0.70
CA GLY A 198 11.45 3.48 0.20
C GLY A 198 11.35 3.52 -1.33
N THR A 199 10.57 4.46 -1.84
CA THR A 199 10.40 4.70 -3.27
C THR A 199 11.54 5.55 -3.86
N CYS A 200 11.54 5.77 -5.18
CA CYS A 200 12.52 6.64 -5.83
C CYS A 200 12.54 8.03 -5.16
N ASN A 201 13.73 8.49 -4.75
CA ASN A 201 13.93 9.76 -4.01
C ASN A 201 13.92 11.03 -4.91
N THR A 202 13.48 10.89 -6.15
CA THR A 202 13.30 11.98 -7.11
C THR A 202 11.82 12.29 -7.28
N MET A 203 11.48 13.35 -8.03
CA MET A 203 10.10 13.62 -8.43
C MET A 203 9.65 12.70 -9.58
N GLY A 204 9.83 11.39 -9.38
CA GLY A 204 9.35 10.35 -10.28
C GLY A 204 7.87 10.02 -10.04
N THR A 205 7.39 8.93 -10.65
CA THR A 205 5.99 8.52 -10.55
C THR A 205 5.55 8.30 -9.12
N ALA A 206 6.34 7.58 -8.30
CA ALA A 206 5.97 7.28 -6.92
C ALA A 206 5.73 8.56 -6.08
N SER A 207 6.69 9.49 -6.07
CA SER A 207 6.57 10.77 -5.36
C SER A 207 5.42 11.63 -5.90
N THR A 208 5.23 11.64 -7.23
CA THR A 208 4.11 12.33 -7.87
C THR A 208 2.78 11.74 -7.41
N MET A 209 2.61 10.43 -7.45
CA MET A 209 1.35 9.78 -7.08
C MET A 209 1.07 9.87 -5.58
N ALA A 210 2.09 9.86 -4.73
CA ALA A 210 1.94 10.19 -3.31
C ALA A 210 1.38 11.60 -3.12
N SER A 211 2.00 12.59 -3.80
CA SER A 211 1.54 13.98 -3.78
C SER A 211 0.10 14.11 -4.31
N MET A 212 -0.26 13.34 -5.35
CA MET A 212 -1.62 13.33 -5.88
C MET A 212 -2.62 12.75 -4.88
N ALA A 213 -2.27 11.71 -4.13
CA ALA A 213 -3.15 11.14 -3.12
C ALA A 213 -3.46 12.14 -2.00
N GLU A 214 -2.45 12.88 -1.54
CA GLU A 214 -2.63 13.96 -0.56
C GLU A 214 -3.45 15.12 -1.15
N ALA A 215 -3.12 15.59 -2.36
CA ALA A 215 -3.81 16.69 -3.02
C ALA A 215 -5.30 16.38 -3.30
N LEU A 216 -5.64 15.12 -3.53
CA LEU A 216 -7.03 14.65 -3.66
C LEU A 216 -7.76 14.54 -2.30
N GLY A 217 -7.06 14.72 -1.17
CA GLY A 217 -7.60 14.55 0.17
C GLY A 217 -7.81 13.08 0.57
N MET A 218 -7.12 12.14 -0.11
CA MET A 218 -7.21 10.70 0.17
C MET A 218 -6.17 10.21 1.18
N ALA A 219 -5.21 11.06 1.54
CA ALA A 219 -4.25 10.83 2.62
C ALA A 219 -4.37 11.96 3.66
N LEU A 220 -3.84 11.74 4.86
CA LEU A 220 -3.63 12.84 5.82
C LEU A 220 -2.61 13.84 5.26
N SER A 221 -2.72 15.11 5.65
CA SER A 221 -1.77 16.13 5.20
C SER A 221 -0.38 15.88 5.77
N GLY A 222 0.67 15.94 4.93
CA GLY A 222 2.05 15.63 5.30
C GLY A 222 2.99 15.46 4.12
#